data_AF-A0A8T1WPC2-F1
#
_entry.id   AF-A0A8T1WPC2-F1
#
_cell.length_a   1.000
_cell.length_b   1.000
_cell.length_c   1.000
_cell.angle_alpha   90.00
_cell.angle_beta   90.00
_cell.angle_gamma   90.00
#
_symmetry.space_group_name_H-M   'P 1'
#
loop_
_entity.id
_entity.type
_entity.pdbx_description
1 polymer ?
#
loop_
_entity_poly.entity_id
_entity_poly.type
_entity_poly.pdbx_seq_one_letter_code
_entity_poly.pdbx_strand_id
1 'polypeptide(L)'
;MGGHGRALEALEEVLGTHEDPASILDEVCKSIRSKYPAVFDSPLFTNAMTCQKVLVTILSRERYCQLDEIGSMTVDDLQSLGLIRWTPDYRLECAFMLLLLLIKKHVTNIGGNAAFDVHLTRLMLEHQSFEDIVAFLRCLKSVVYCDTPVELSAFHPGAMFGPMSENIIDEAKSFWCGPMDQLIIHEPKPRALVEATKHLLPESSGSDPLTCFTNAEGDINMAETDKVVVDKSSHSTGAIFSSVQLVVNDEKILRTEVIQCKVLEAKRMSKSMYDQERAKSVNASSDVFLLFTPARVATKTFFLPAGCGIVTKNEFGQYFGPFESRVQRSLEASSSTIEKHDDDLLKA
;
A
#
# COMPACT_ATOMS: atom_id res chain seq x y z
N MET A 1 18.12 -23.68 5.89
CA MET A 1 18.44 -22.24 6.01
C MET A 1 17.61 -21.50 4.98
N GLY A 2 16.67 -20.65 5.44
CA GLY A 2 15.65 -20.04 4.57
C GLY A 2 16.20 -18.91 3.70
N GLY A 3 15.50 -18.59 2.61
CA GLY A 3 16.03 -17.78 1.52
C GLY A 3 16.43 -16.32 1.82
N HIS A 4 16.20 -15.85 3.04
CA HIS A 4 16.72 -14.57 3.50
C HIS A 4 18.25 -14.61 3.73
N GLY A 5 18.81 -15.76 4.13
CA GLY A 5 20.25 -15.87 4.41
C GLY A 5 21.13 -15.60 3.18
N ARG A 6 20.74 -16.15 2.02
CA ARG A 6 21.43 -15.96 0.74
C ARG A 6 21.43 -14.51 0.25
N ALA A 7 20.30 -13.81 0.42
CA ALA A 7 20.21 -12.40 0.09
C ALA A 7 21.04 -11.53 1.05
N LEU A 8 21.11 -11.90 2.34
CA LEU A 8 21.93 -11.21 3.33
C LEU A 8 23.43 -11.42 3.10
N GLU A 9 23.86 -12.62 2.69
CA GLU A 9 25.25 -12.91 2.30
C GLU A 9 25.69 -12.04 1.11
N ALA A 10 24.82 -11.86 0.10
CA ALA A 10 25.11 -10.96 -1.02
C ALA A 10 25.15 -9.50 -0.60
N LEU A 11 24.27 -9.07 0.31
CA LEU A 11 24.27 -7.72 0.86
C LEU A 11 25.53 -7.43 1.68
N GLU A 12 25.96 -8.35 2.54
CA GLU A 12 27.16 -8.22 3.38
C GLU A 12 28.43 -8.02 2.54
N GLU A 13 28.59 -8.79 1.46
CA GLU A 13 29.74 -8.66 0.57
C GLU A 13 29.79 -7.30 -0.17
N VAL A 14 28.64 -6.79 -0.59
CA VAL A 14 28.56 -5.48 -1.25
C VAL A 14 28.80 -4.35 -0.26
N LEU A 15 28.26 -4.45 0.96
CA LEU A 15 28.51 -3.47 2.02
C LEU A 15 29.97 -3.43 2.46
N GLY A 16 30.71 -4.54 2.38
CA GLY A 16 32.14 -4.59 2.67
C GLY A 16 33.03 -3.86 1.65
N THR A 17 32.47 -3.43 0.51
CA THR A 17 33.25 -2.93 -0.64
C THR A 17 32.82 -1.55 -1.16
N HIS A 18 31.75 -0.95 -0.63
CA HIS A 18 31.17 0.29 -1.19
C HIS A 18 30.81 1.33 -0.12
N GLU A 19 31.13 2.60 -0.37
CA GLU A 19 30.84 3.73 0.52
C GLU A 19 29.59 4.55 0.12
N ASP A 20 29.09 4.42 -1.12
CA ASP A 20 27.95 5.20 -1.64
C ASP A 20 26.61 4.45 -1.54
N PRO A 21 25.66 4.92 -0.71
CA PRO A 21 24.35 4.27 -0.53
C PRO A 21 23.48 4.19 -1.80
N ALA A 22 23.64 5.12 -2.74
CA ALA A 22 22.79 5.18 -3.94
C ALA A 22 23.10 4.07 -4.95
N SER A 23 24.36 3.64 -5.05
CA SER A 23 24.81 2.58 -5.96
C SER A 23 24.70 1.17 -5.37
N ILE A 24 24.58 1.03 -4.03
CA ILE A 24 24.48 -0.27 -3.34
C ILE A 24 23.31 -1.11 -3.85
N LEU A 25 22.15 -0.51 -4.13
CA LEU A 25 20.98 -1.27 -4.57
C LEU A 25 21.27 -2.03 -5.87
N ASP A 26 21.80 -1.33 -6.87
CA ASP A 26 22.08 -1.90 -8.17
C ASP A 26 23.24 -2.91 -8.12
N GLU A 27 24.25 -2.67 -7.27
CA GLU A 27 25.35 -3.62 -7.06
C GLU A 27 24.92 -4.89 -6.31
N VAL A 28 24.08 -4.77 -5.27
CA VAL A 28 23.46 -5.94 -4.61
C VAL A 28 22.61 -6.71 -5.61
N CYS A 29 21.85 -6.02 -6.46
CA CYS A 29 21.06 -6.65 -7.51
C CYS A 29 21.95 -7.43 -8.51
N LYS A 30 23.06 -6.84 -8.96
CA LYS A 30 24.04 -7.50 -9.83
C LYS A 30 24.68 -8.71 -9.14
N SER A 31 25.05 -8.57 -7.87
CA SER A 31 25.65 -9.64 -7.06
C SER A 31 24.70 -10.82 -6.90
N ILE A 32 23.43 -10.57 -6.52
CA ILE A 32 22.40 -11.62 -6.41
C ILE A 32 22.21 -12.32 -7.77
N ARG A 33 22.17 -11.57 -8.87
CA ARG A 33 22.05 -12.15 -10.23
C ARG A 33 23.23 -13.04 -10.61
N SER A 34 24.44 -12.61 -10.31
CA SER A 34 25.66 -13.37 -10.58
C SER A 34 25.73 -14.66 -9.76
N LYS A 35 25.37 -14.59 -8.47
CA LYS A 35 25.45 -15.73 -7.54
C LYS A 35 24.34 -16.75 -7.73
N TYR A 36 23.15 -16.32 -8.17
CA TYR A 36 21.97 -17.18 -8.26
C TYR A 36 21.33 -17.17 -9.66
N PRO A 37 22.08 -17.48 -10.74
CA PRO A 37 21.59 -17.35 -12.11
C PRO A 37 20.34 -18.20 -12.35
N ALA A 38 20.27 -19.40 -11.77
CA ALA A 38 19.11 -20.29 -11.86
C ALA A 38 17.79 -19.64 -11.41
N VAL A 39 17.83 -18.70 -10.45
CA VAL A 39 16.63 -17.96 -10.03
C VAL A 39 16.18 -17.00 -11.12
N PHE A 40 17.11 -16.29 -11.76
CA PHE A 40 16.81 -15.32 -12.81
C PHE A 40 16.45 -15.97 -14.15
N ASP A 41 16.90 -17.19 -14.37
CA ASP A 41 16.52 -18.02 -15.51
C ASP A 41 15.16 -18.73 -15.28
N SER A 42 14.69 -18.80 -14.03
CA SER A 42 13.42 -19.44 -13.68
C SER A 42 12.20 -18.65 -14.18
N PRO A 43 11.01 -19.28 -14.26
CA PRO A 43 9.77 -18.60 -14.65
C PRO A 43 9.43 -17.38 -13.78
N LEU A 44 9.94 -17.31 -12.54
CA LEU A 44 9.76 -16.16 -11.66
C LEU A 44 10.22 -14.83 -12.29
N PHE A 45 11.29 -14.86 -13.09
CA PHE A 45 11.85 -13.67 -13.75
C PHE A 45 11.68 -13.69 -15.28
N THR A 46 11.51 -14.86 -15.89
CA THR A 46 11.37 -14.97 -17.35
C THR A 46 9.92 -14.92 -17.83
N ASN A 47 8.94 -15.27 -16.98
CA ASN A 47 7.51 -15.21 -17.29
C ASN A 47 6.85 -14.01 -16.58
N ALA A 48 6.36 -13.04 -17.37
CA ALA A 48 5.74 -11.82 -16.84
C ALA A 48 4.51 -12.09 -15.97
N MET A 49 3.65 -13.05 -16.36
CA MET A 49 2.44 -13.40 -15.62
C MET A 49 2.78 -14.08 -14.29
N THR A 50 3.78 -14.99 -14.28
CA THR A 50 4.25 -15.62 -13.04
C THR A 50 4.84 -14.58 -12.10
N CYS A 51 5.67 -13.65 -12.61
CA CYS A 51 6.22 -12.55 -11.83
C CYS A 51 5.12 -11.71 -11.15
N GLN A 52 4.10 -11.30 -11.93
CA GLN A 52 2.96 -10.54 -11.41
C GLN A 52 2.19 -11.32 -10.34
N LYS A 53 1.84 -12.58 -10.58
CA LYS A 53 1.09 -13.41 -9.63
C LYS A 53 1.84 -13.63 -8.33
N VAL A 54 3.16 -13.84 -8.39
CA VAL A 54 4.00 -13.94 -7.18
C VAL A 54 4.02 -12.62 -6.40
N LEU A 55 4.10 -11.48 -7.08
CA LEU A 55 3.99 -10.16 -6.43
C LEU A 55 2.63 -9.97 -5.75
N VAL A 56 1.53 -10.30 -6.45
CA VAL A 56 0.17 -10.26 -5.89
C VAL A 56 0.11 -11.11 -4.62
N THR A 57 0.55 -12.37 -4.69
CA THR A 57 0.53 -13.30 -3.56
C THR A 57 1.31 -12.78 -2.34
N ILE A 58 2.51 -12.21 -2.54
CA ILE A 58 3.31 -11.67 -1.44
C ILE A 58 2.62 -10.44 -0.82
N LEU A 59 2.03 -9.58 -1.65
CA LEU A 59 1.40 -8.33 -1.21
C LEU A 59 -0.01 -8.52 -0.65
N SER A 60 -0.76 -9.52 -1.09
CA SER A 60 -2.09 -9.88 -0.56
C SER A 60 -2.01 -10.50 0.83
N ARG A 61 -0.87 -11.13 1.15
CA ARG A 61 -0.63 -11.81 2.44
C ARG A 61 -1.67 -12.92 2.72
N GLU A 62 -2.24 -13.46 1.65
CA GLU A 62 -3.14 -14.61 1.67
C GLU A 62 -2.40 -15.89 2.08
N ARG A 63 -3.19 -16.90 2.44
CA ARG A 63 -2.69 -18.21 2.86
C ARG A 63 -2.72 -19.18 1.69
N TYR A 64 -1.65 -19.94 1.54
CA TYR A 64 -1.46 -20.90 0.45
C TYR A 64 -0.93 -22.23 0.97
N CYS A 65 -1.37 -23.30 0.33
CA CYS A 65 -0.81 -24.63 0.45
C CYS A 65 0.42 -24.81 -0.45
N GLN A 66 1.29 -25.78 -0.14
CA GLN A 66 2.53 -25.99 -0.91
C GLN A 66 2.30 -26.37 -2.38
N LEU A 67 1.14 -26.97 -2.68
CA LEU A 67 0.79 -27.42 -4.02
C LEU A 67 -0.01 -26.36 -4.81
N ASP A 68 -0.31 -25.20 -4.21
CA ASP A 68 -1.04 -24.14 -4.90
C ASP A 68 -0.19 -23.56 -6.02
N GLU A 69 -0.80 -23.40 -7.19
CA GLU A 69 -0.16 -22.83 -8.37
C GLU A 69 -0.22 -21.30 -8.35
N ILE A 70 0.94 -20.67 -8.47
CA ILE A 70 1.11 -19.22 -8.58
C ILE A 70 1.74 -18.94 -9.95
N GLY A 71 0.88 -18.73 -10.94
CA GLY A 71 1.31 -18.61 -12.33
C GLY A 71 1.68 -19.97 -12.89
N SER A 72 2.93 -20.13 -13.30
CA SER A 72 3.46 -21.39 -13.84
C SER A 72 4.32 -22.18 -12.84
N MET A 73 4.25 -21.84 -11.55
CA MET A 73 5.07 -22.44 -10.49
C MET A 73 4.20 -22.75 -9.29
N THR A 74 4.50 -23.82 -8.55
CA THR A 74 3.87 -24.09 -7.26
C THR A 74 4.55 -23.31 -6.13
N VAL A 75 3.91 -23.23 -4.97
CA VAL A 75 4.53 -22.71 -3.74
C VAL A 75 5.82 -23.48 -3.39
N ASP A 76 5.83 -24.81 -3.57
CA ASP A 76 7.02 -25.64 -3.36
C ASP A 76 8.15 -25.29 -4.36
N ASP A 77 7.83 -25.11 -5.65
CA ASP A 77 8.80 -24.67 -6.64
C ASP A 77 9.43 -23.32 -6.27
N LEU A 78 8.61 -22.36 -5.84
CA LEU A 78 9.07 -21.04 -5.41
C LEU A 78 9.97 -21.12 -4.17
N GLN A 79 9.63 -22.00 -3.22
CA GLN A 79 10.46 -22.23 -2.03
C GLN A 79 11.81 -22.87 -2.40
N SER A 80 11.82 -23.78 -3.38
CA SER A 80 13.03 -24.47 -3.84
C SER A 80 14.10 -23.52 -4.42
N LEU A 81 13.68 -22.36 -4.95
CA LEU A 81 14.59 -21.29 -5.39
C LEU A 81 15.46 -20.73 -4.26
N GLY A 82 15.03 -20.91 -3.00
CA GLY A 82 15.81 -20.52 -1.85
C GLY A 82 15.98 -19.02 -1.68
N LEU A 83 15.09 -18.20 -2.23
CA LEU A 83 14.97 -16.75 -1.95
C LEU A 83 13.55 -16.34 -1.51
N ILE A 84 12.59 -17.25 -1.62
CA ILE A 84 11.21 -17.13 -1.12
C ILE A 84 11.04 -18.10 0.05
N ARG A 85 10.29 -17.67 1.06
CA ARG A 85 9.97 -18.44 2.25
C ARG A 85 8.46 -18.62 2.31
N TRP A 86 8.04 -19.86 2.52
CA TRP A 86 6.71 -20.19 3.01
C TRP A 86 6.74 -20.23 4.54
N THR A 87 5.91 -19.41 5.19
CA THR A 87 5.91 -19.22 6.64
C THR A 87 5.02 -20.26 7.34
N PRO A 88 5.18 -20.46 8.66
CA PRO A 88 4.28 -21.31 9.45
C PRO A 88 2.81 -20.87 9.39
N ASP A 89 2.56 -19.59 9.08
CA ASP A 89 1.22 -19.03 8.89
C ASP A 89 0.68 -19.21 7.47
N TYR A 90 1.33 -20.07 6.68
CA TYR A 90 0.97 -20.42 5.30
C TYR A 90 1.10 -19.26 4.29
N ARG A 91 2.02 -18.32 4.53
CA ARG A 91 2.19 -17.13 3.66
C ARG A 91 3.51 -17.18 2.90
N LEU A 92 3.54 -16.54 1.74
CA LEU A 92 4.80 -16.28 1.04
C LEU A 92 5.42 -14.95 1.48
N GLU A 93 6.72 -15.01 1.76
CA GLU A 93 7.57 -13.88 2.08
C GLU A 93 8.88 -13.98 1.32
N CYS A 94 9.50 -12.86 1.00
CA CYS A 94 10.85 -12.85 0.44
C CYS A 94 11.67 -11.72 1.03
N ALA A 95 12.99 -11.80 0.85
CA ALA A 95 13.87 -10.69 1.21
C ALA A 95 13.44 -9.43 0.45
N PHE A 96 13.47 -8.28 1.14
CA PHE A 96 13.04 -6.99 0.58
C PHE A 96 13.73 -6.68 -0.76
N MET A 97 15.03 -7.00 -0.89
CA MET A 97 15.77 -6.84 -2.15
C MET A 97 15.20 -7.66 -3.30
N LEU A 98 14.77 -8.90 -3.05
CA LEU A 98 14.12 -9.72 -4.07
C LEU A 98 12.77 -9.12 -4.47
N LEU A 99 11.99 -8.64 -3.50
CA LEU A 99 10.73 -7.95 -3.77
C LEU A 99 10.95 -6.76 -4.71
N LEU A 100 11.96 -5.93 -4.45
CA LEU A 100 12.30 -4.79 -5.31
C LEU A 100 12.70 -5.23 -6.73
N LEU A 101 13.48 -6.30 -6.85
CA LEU A 101 13.87 -6.87 -8.14
C LEU A 101 12.67 -7.35 -8.95
N LEU A 102 11.72 -8.04 -8.30
CA LEU A 102 10.49 -8.50 -8.93
C LEU A 102 9.62 -7.32 -9.37
N ILE A 103 9.47 -6.30 -8.52
CA ILE A 103 8.73 -5.07 -8.84
C ILE A 103 9.36 -4.38 -10.07
N LYS A 104 10.67 -4.13 -10.05
CA LYS A 104 11.39 -3.52 -11.19
C LYS A 104 11.19 -4.33 -12.48
N LYS A 105 11.30 -5.66 -12.39
CA LYS A 105 11.09 -6.57 -13.52
C LYS A 105 9.66 -6.48 -14.06
N HIS A 106 8.66 -6.51 -13.19
CA HIS A 106 7.25 -6.40 -13.58
C HIS A 106 6.95 -5.05 -14.24
N VAL A 107 7.40 -3.94 -13.64
CA VAL A 107 7.25 -2.58 -14.19
C VAL A 107 7.87 -2.48 -15.59
N THR A 108 9.04 -3.09 -15.81
CA THR A 108 9.67 -3.13 -17.14
C THR A 108 8.84 -3.93 -18.13
N ASN A 109 8.27 -5.08 -17.72
CA ASN A 109 7.47 -5.93 -18.60
C ASN A 109 6.19 -5.24 -19.10
N ILE A 110 5.60 -4.36 -18.29
CA ILE A 110 4.37 -3.61 -18.64
C ILE A 110 4.66 -2.25 -19.32
N GLY A 111 5.92 -1.99 -19.71
CA GLY A 111 6.28 -0.81 -20.50
C GLY A 111 6.90 0.36 -19.74
N GLY A 112 7.21 0.21 -18.44
CA GLY A 112 8.12 1.07 -17.67
C GLY A 112 7.76 2.55 -17.54
N ASN A 113 7.58 3.04 -16.31
CA ASN A 113 7.39 4.46 -16.02
C ASN A 113 8.60 5.00 -15.24
N ALA A 114 9.35 5.94 -15.81
CA ALA A 114 10.47 6.61 -15.13
C ALA A 114 10.06 7.26 -13.79
N ALA A 115 8.80 7.67 -13.65
CA ALA A 115 8.26 8.19 -12.39
C ALA A 115 8.22 7.13 -11.28
N PHE A 116 8.02 5.84 -11.62
CA PHE A 116 8.01 4.76 -10.62
C PHE A 116 9.40 4.57 -10.01
N ASP A 117 10.46 4.64 -10.82
CA ASP A 117 11.84 4.50 -10.34
C ASP A 117 12.25 5.66 -9.42
N VAL A 118 11.82 6.89 -9.71
CA VAL A 118 12.03 8.05 -8.84
C VAL A 118 11.40 7.82 -7.47
N HIS A 119 10.16 7.36 -7.43
CA HIS A 119 9.45 7.09 -6.17
C HIS A 119 10.00 5.89 -5.42
N LEU A 120 10.39 4.83 -6.13
CA LEU A 120 11.07 3.69 -5.54
C LEU A 120 12.41 4.10 -4.91
N THR A 121 13.15 4.99 -5.57
CA THR A 121 14.42 5.54 -5.06
C THR A 121 14.16 6.38 -3.82
N ARG A 122 13.16 7.26 -3.85
CA ARG A 122 12.72 8.01 -2.66
C ARG A 122 12.35 7.09 -1.51
N LEU A 123 11.79 5.91 -1.82
CA LEU A 123 11.47 4.88 -0.85
C LEU A 123 12.67 4.22 -0.17
N MET A 124 13.86 4.34 -0.76
CA MET A 124 15.09 3.85 -0.16
C MET A 124 15.72 4.85 0.81
N LEU A 125 15.35 6.13 0.76
CA LEU A 125 15.89 7.17 1.64
C LEU A 125 15.37 7.03 3.08
N GLU A 126 16.21 7.39 4.06
CA GLU A 126 15.95 7.17 5.50
C GLU A 126 14.83 8.05 6.09
N HIS A 127 14.50 9.18 5.46
CA HIS A 127 13.60 10.21 6.01
C HIS A 127 12.29 10.36 5.24
N GLN A 128 11.56 9.26 5.04
CA GLN A 128 10.24 9.35 4.41
C GLN A 128 9.15 9.66 5.41
N SER A 129 8.19 10.47 4.95
CA SER A 129 6.92 10.66 5.64
C SER A 129 6.10 9.37 5.59
N PHE A 130 5.20 9.19 6.56
CA PHE A 130 4.31 8.04 6.60
C PHE A 130 3.40 8.00 5.36
N GLU A 131 2.94 9.18 4.94
CA GLU A 131 2.16 9.45 3.74
C GLU A 131 2.85 8.96 2.47
N ASP A 132 4.15 9.21 2.33
CA ASP A 132 4.93 8.79 1.16
C ASP A 132 4.96 7.27 1.01
N ILE A 133 5.11 6.56 2.13
CA ILE A 133 5.13 5.09 2.13
C ILE A 133 3.76 4.53 1.77
N VAL A 134 2.68 5.08 2.36
CA VAL A 134 1.30 4.65 2.07
C VAL A 134 0.96 4.92 0.61
N ALA A 135 1.32 6.09 0.08
CA ALA A 135 1.02 6.47 -1.29
C ALA A 135 1.80 5.65 -2.30
N PHE A 136 3.08 5.38 -2.03
CA PHE A 136 3.84 4.45 -2.87
C PHE A 136 3.20 3.06 -2.85
N LEU A 137 2.86 2.52 -1.68
CA LEU A 137 2.30 1.17 -1.61
C LEU A 137 0.98 1.11 -2.37
N ARG A 138 0.18 2.18 -2.33
CA ARG A 138 -1.05 2.27 -3.11
C ARG A 138 -0.78 2.32 -4.62
N CYS A 139 0.23 3.08 -5.05
CA CYS A 139 0.71 3.11 -6.43
C CYS A 139 1.21 1.73 -6.89
N LEU A 140 2.06 1.07 -6.08
CA LEU A 140 2.56 -0.28 -6.32
C LEU A 140 1.40 -1.29 -6.47
N LYS A 141 0.36 -1.20 -5.64
CA LYS A 141 -0.82 -2.05 -5.79
C LYS A 141 -1.53 -1.81 -7.13
N SER A 142 -1.66 -0.58 -7.61
CA SER A 142 -2.23 -0.33 -8.96
C SER A 142 -1.42 -0.98 -10.09
N VAL A 143 -0.10 -1.04 -9.93
CA VAL A 143 0.83 -1.65 -10.89
C VAL A 143 0.73 -3.18 -10.87
N VAL A 144 0.70 -3.76 -9.66
CA VAL A 144 0.72 -5.22 -9.47
C VAL A 144 -0.64 -5.85 -9.75
N TYR A 145 -1.73 -5.20 -9.34
CA TYR A 145 -3.10 -5.65 -9.60
C TYR A 145 -3.67 -5.14 -10.93
N CYS A 146 -2.85 -4.55 -11.81
CA CYS A 146 -3.29 -4.10 -13.13
C CYS A 146 -3.96 -5.26 -13.89
N ASP A 147 -5.17 -4.99 -14.40
CA ASP A 147 -6.05 -5.94 -15.09
C ASP A 147 -6.38 -7.21 -14.30
N THR A 148 -6.23 -7.16 -12.98
CA THR A 148 -6.54 -8.27 -12.06
C THR A 148 -7.61 -7.81 -11.07
N PRO A 149 -8.90 -8.08 -11.35
CA PRO A 149 -9.97 -7.81 -10.39
C PRO A 149 -9.72 -8.58 -9.10
N VAL A 150 -9.87 -7.91 -7.97
CA VAL A 150 -9.62 -8.49 -6.64
C VAL A 150 -10.61 -7.92 -5.64
N GLU A 151 -10.94 -8.67 -4.59
CA GLU A 151 -11.77 -8.15 -3.50
C GLU A 151 -11.09 -6.96 -2.80
N LEU A 152 -11.88 -5.98 -2.38
CA LEU A 152 -11.36 -4.81 -1.66
C LEU A 152 -10.60 -5.21 -0.39
N SER A 153 -11.07 -6.25 0.31
CA SER A 153 -10.43 -6.84 1.49
C SER A 153 -9.04 -7.42 1.19
N ALA A 154 -8.88 -8.10 0.06
CA ALA A 154 -7.61 -8.64 -0.40
C ALA A 154 -6.69 -7.55 -0.98
N PHE A 155 -7.25 -6.51 -1.59
CA PHE A 155 -6.51 -5.32 -2.03
C PHE A 155 -6.01 -4.49 -0.84
N HIS A 156 -6.73 -4.46 0.28
CA HIS A 156 -6.34 -3.81 1.54
C HIS A 156 -6.20 -4.82 2.68
N PRO A 157 -5.20 -5.73 2.62
CA PRO A 157 -5.12 -6.85 3.54
C PRO A 157 -4.97 -6.37 4.97
N GLY A 158 -5.80 -6.92 5.86
CA GLY A 158 -5.80 -6.57 7.28
C GLY A 158 -6.54 -5.28 7.63
N ALA A 159 -7.00 -4.48 6.67
CA ALA A 159 -7.87 -3.36 6.98
C ALA A 159 -9.19 -3.86 7.60
N MET A 160 -9.62 -3.20 8.67
CA MET A 160 -10.92 -3.47 9.29
C MET A 160 -11.98 -2.67 8.55
N PHE A 161 -12.89 -3.35 7.85
CA PHE A 161 -13.97 -2.73 7.10
C PHE A 161 -15.31 -2.82 7.84
N GLY A 162 -16.21 -1.89 7.53
CA GLY A 162 -17.61 -1.92 7.93
C GLY A 162 -18.42 -3.01 7.21
N PRO A 163 -19.52 -3.51 7.80
CA PRO A 163 -20.45 -4.38 7.09
C PRO A 163 -21.19 -3.62 5.96
N MET A 164 -21.51 -4.30 4.86
CA MET A 164 -22.12 -3.70 3.66
C MET A 164 -23.59 -3.25 3.84
N SER A 165 -24.28 -3.74 4.88
CA SER A 165 -25.72 -3.50 5.08
C SER A 165 -25.99 -2.75 6.38
N GLU A 166 -26.49 -1.51 6.28
CA GLU A 166 -27.04 -0.74 7.41
C GLU A 166 -28.29 -1.38 8.03
N ASN A 167 -28.89 -2.39 7.39
CA ASN A 167 -30.15 -3.02 7.79
C ASN A 167 -30.00 -4.32 8.60
N ILE A 168 -28.79 -4.73 9.02
CA ILE A 168 -28.65 -5.85 9.97
C ILE A 168 -28.77 -5.27 11.38
N ILE A 169 -30.01 -4.95 11.74
CA ILE A 169 -30.41 -4.79 13.13
C ILE A 169 -30.77 -6.20 13.60
N ASP A 170 -30.15 -6.57 14.72
CA ASP A 170 -30.38 -7.76 15.53
C ASP A 170 -29.66 -9.09 15.15
N GLU A 171 -28.86 -9.55 16.13
CA GLU A 171 -28.41 -10.93 16.38
C GLU A 171 -27.27 -11.57 15.56
N ALA A 172 -26.37 -10.80 14.95
CA ALA A 172 -25.06 -11.30 14.53
C ALA A 172 -23.89 -10.66 15.33
N LYS A 173 -23.80 -10.99 16.62
CA LYS A 173 -22.70 -10.58 17.53
C LYS A 173 -21.42 -11.41 17.38
N SER A 174 -21.21 -12.10 16.26
CA SER A 174 -20.07 -13.00 16.08
C SER A 174 -19.09 -12.47 15.05
N PHE A 175 -17.95 -11.95 15.55
CA PHE A 175 -16.68 -11.74 14.87
C PHE A 175 -16.71 -10.83 13.62
N TRP A 176 -15.91 -9.77 13.65
CA TRP A 176 -15.65 -8.87 12.52
C TRP A 176 -14.98 -9.60 11.34
N CYS A 177 -15.78 -10.37 10.62
CA CYS A 177 -15.61 -10.92 9.29
C CYS A 177 -17.04 -11.12 8.74
N GLY A 178 -17.77 -10.02 8.50
CA GLY A 178 -18.94 -10.06 7.60
C GLY A 178 -18.43 -9.88 6.17
N PRO A 179 -19.02 -10.55 5.16
CA PRO A 179 -18.44 -10.64 3.83
C PRO A 179 -18.44 -9.26 3.17
N MET A 180 -17.28 -8.62 3.13
CA MET A 180 -16.94 -7.63 2.09
C MET A 180 -16.61 -8.32 0.76
N ASP A 181 -16.76 -9.65 0.71
CA ASP A 181 -16.52 -10.63 -0.37
C ASP A 181 -17.28 -10.36 -1.68
N GLN A 182 -17.84 -9.16 -1.87
CA GLN A 182 -18.54 -8.75 -3.09
C GLN A 182 -18.04 -7.44 -3.69
N LEU A 183 -17.32 -6.60 -2.94
CA LEU A 183 -16.78 -5.38 -3.53
C LEU A 183 -15.46 -5.70 -4.22
N ILE A 184 -15.51 -5.82 -5.54
CA ILE A 184 -14.33 -6.07 -6.35
C ILE A 184 -13.76 -4.73 -6.79
N ILE A 185 -12.49 -4.50 -6.49
CA ILE A 185 -11.72 -3.40 -7.05
C ILE A 185 -10.99 -3.88 -8.31
N HIS A 186 -11.03 -3.07 -9.35
CA HIS A 186 -10.38 -3.30 -10.62
C HIS A 186 -9.47 -2.11 -10.96
N GLU A 187 -8.21 -2.40 -11.25
CA GLU A 187 -7.23 -1.42 -11.69
C GLU A 187 -6.97 -1.60 -13.19
N PRO A 188 -7.61 -0.80 -14.06
CA PRO A 188 -7.52 -1.00 -15.51
C PRO A 188 -6.18 -0.55 -16.11
N LYS A 189 -5.36 0.17 -15.33
CA LYS A 189 -4.03 0.60 -15.75
C LYS A 189 -3.14 0.91 -14.55
N PRO A 190 -1.81 0.81 -14.70
CA PRO A 190 -0.87 1.25 -13.69
C PRO A 190 -0.97 2.76 -13.50
N ARG A 191 -0.84 3.23 -12.26
CA ARG A 191 -0.94 4.66 -11.92
C ARG A 191 0.41 5.27 -11.60
N ALA A 192 0.56 6.55 -11.90
CA ALA A 192 1.72 7.32 -11.49
C ALA A 192 1.43 8.07 -10.19
N LEU A 193 2.42 8.16 -9.30
CA LEU A 193 2.30 8.93 -8.07
C LEU A 193 2.67 10.40 -8.33
N VAL A 194 1.84 11.33 -7.88
CA VAL A 194 2.08 12.78 -7.95
C VAL A 194 1.77 13.46 -6.63
N GLU A 195 2.50 14.52 -6.33
CA GLU A 195 2.23 15.38 -5.18
C GLU A 195 1.40 16.59 -5.63
N ALA A 196 0.31 16.87 -4.91
CA ALA A 196 -0.49 18.06 -5.12
C ALA A 196 0.15 19.27 -4.41
N THR A 197 0.12 20.43 -5.07
CA THR A 197 0.51 21.70 -4.47
C THR A 197 -0.68 22.42 -3.85
N LYS A 198 -1.88 22.23 -4.39
CA LYS A 198 -3.14 22.77 -3.84
C LYS A 198 -4.29 21.80 -4.09
N HIS A 199 -5.21 21.78 -3.14
CA HIS A 199 -6.52 21.15 -3.27
C HIS A 199 -7.55 22.23 -3.63
N LEU A 200 -8.25 22.06 -4.75
CA LEU A 200 -9.32 22.94 -5.18
C LEU A 200 -10.63 22.41 -4.60
N LEU A 201 -11.18 23.12 -3.61
CA LEU A 201 -12.53 22.84 -3.13
C LEU A 201 -13.53 23.28 -4.22
N PRO A 202 -14.48 22.42 -4.61
CA PRO A 202 -15.46 22.79 -5.62
C PRO A 202 -16.30 23.98 -5.13
N GLU A 203 -16.43 24.99 -5.99
CA GLU A 203 -17.34 26.11 -5.74
C GLU A 203 -18.77 25.55 -5.63
N SER A 204 -19.47 25.95 -4.57
CA SER A 204 -20.80 25.48 -4.18
C SER A 204 -21.88 25.84 -5.22
N SER A 205 -21.87 25.16 -6.37
CA SER A 205 -22.87 25.33 -7.42
C SER A 205 -23.18 24.01 -8.12
N GLY A 206 -24.25 23.36 -7.65
CA GLY A 206 -25.21 22.60 -8.47
C GLY A 206 -24.81 21.27 -9.13
N SER A 207 -23.54 20.93 -9.30
CA SER A 207 -23.11 19.62 -9.82
C SER A 207 -22.26 18.88 -8.78
N ASP A 208 -22.24 17.54 -8.85
CA ASP A 208 -21.44 16.71 -7.95
C ASP A 208 -20.03 17.30 -7.76
N PRO A 209 -19.58 17.49 -6.51
CA PRO A 209 -18.32 18.16 -6.21
C PRO A 209 -17.15 17.33 -6.75
N LEU A 210 -16.68 17.65 -7.96
CA LEU A 210 -15.47 17.08 -8.54
C LEU A 210 -14.29 17.41 -7.64
N THR A 211 -13.59 16.38 -7.17
CA THR A 211 -12.34 16.55 -6.42
C THR A 211 -11.23 16.91 -7.41
N CYS A 212 -10.70 18.13 -7.29
CA CYS A 212 -9.67 18.66 -8.19
C CYS A 212 -8.43 19.11 -7.40
N PHE A 213 -7.26 18.89 -7.98
CA PHE A 213 -5.97 19.31 -7.42
C PHE A 213 -5.19 20.11 -8.46
N THR A 214 -4.16 20.81 -8.01
CA THR A 214 -3.14 21.37 -8.91
C THR A 214 -1.78 20.83 -8.54
N ASN A 215 -0.92 20.59 -9.53
CA ASN A 215 0.51 20.37 -9.33
C ASN A 215 1.32 21.29 -10.26
N ALA A 216 2.64 21.09 -10.35
CA ALA A 216 3.50 21.87 -11.25
C ALA A 216 3.18 21.68 -12.75
N GLU A 217 2.46 20.62 -13.13
CA GLU A 217 2.10 20.27 -14.50
C GLU A 217 0.70 20.79 -14.89
N GLY A 218 -0.10 21.26 -13.93
CA GLY A 218 -1.45 21.80 -14.15
C GLY A 218 -2.50 21.21 -13.21
N ASP A 219 -3.76 21.28 -13.66
CA ASP A 219 -4.91 20.80 -12.91
C ASP A 219 -5.07 19.27 -13.05
N ILE A 220 -5.50 18.61 -11.98
CA ILE A 220 -5.73 17.17 -11.90
C ILE A 220 -7.18 16.96 -11.47
N ASN A 221 -7.99 16.41 -12.37
CA ASN A 221 -9.37 16.01 -12.09
C ASN A 221 -9.42 14.53 -11.69
N MET A 222 -9.92 14.21 -10.49
CA MET A 222 -9.98 12.83 -10.00
C MET A 222 -10.89 11.91 -10.83
N ALA A 223 -11.89 12.46 -11.54
CA ALA A 223 -12.77 11.68 -12.40
C ALA A 223 -12.07 11.16 -13.68
N GLU A 224 -10.97 11.81 -14.10
CA GLU A 224 -10.32 11.55 -15.39
C GLU A 224 -8.86 11.10 -15.25
N THR A 225 -8.28 11.30 -14.07
CA THR A 225 -6.86 11.06 -13.81
C THR A 225 -6.51 9.58 -13.68
N ASP A 226 -5.31 9.24 -14.14
CA ASP A 226 -4.64 7.97 -13.89
C ASP A 226 -3.50 8.07 -12.88
N LYS A 227 -3.58 9.11 -12.06
CA LYS A 227 -2.60 9.40 -11.03
C LYS A 227 -3.12 8.97 -9.66
N VAL A 228 -2.21 8.57 -8.79
CA VAL A 228 -2.40 8.58 -7.34
C VAL A 228 -1.90 9.93 -6.85
N VAL A 229 -2.77 10.72 -6.22
CA VAL A 229 -2.45 12.08 -5.78
C VAL A 229 -2.20 12.07 -4.28
N VAL A 230 -1.06 12.59 -3.84
CA VAL A 230 -0.76 12.84 -2.43
C VAL A 230 -0.95 14.31 -2.14
N ASP A 231 -1.90 14.61 -1.27
CA ASP A 231 -2.12 15.94 -0.74
C ASP A 231 -1.46 16.05 0.65
N LYS A 232 -0.42 16.88 0.71
CA LYS A 232 0.30 17.23 1.96
C LYS A 232 0.04 18.69 2.38
N SER A 233 -0.93 19.36 1.77
CA SER A 233 -1.18 20.79 2.00
C SER A 233 -1.60 21.10 3.45
N SER A 234 -2.14 20.12 4.17
CA SER A 234 -2.44 20.23 5.60
C SER A 234 -1.32 19.68 6.48
N HIS A 235 -0.69 20.53 7.28
CA HIS A 235 0.45 20.24 8.16
C HIS A 235 0.23 19.14 9.23
N SER A 236 -0.98 18.61 9.38
CA SER A 236 -1.32 17.60 10.40
C SER A 236 -1.98 16.33 9.86
N THR A 237 -2.16 16.24 8.53
CA THR A 237 -2.85 15.15 7.83
C THR A 237 -2.38 15.08 6.38
N GLY A 238 -1.90 13.92 5.94
CA GLY A 238 -1.79 13.66 4.50
C GLY A 238 -2.98 12.85 3.99
N ALA A 239 -3.51 13.24 2.84
CA ALA A 239 -4.57 12.52 2.17
C ALA A 239 -4.06 11.99 0.81
N ILE A 240 -4.46 10.78 0.47
CA ILE A 240 -4.08 10.12 -0.78
C ILE A 240 -5.35 9.81 -1.54
N PHE A 241 -5.41 10.23 -2.79
CA PHE A 241 -6.59 10.09 -3.65
C PHE A 241 -6.25 9.22 -4.85
N SER A 242 -7.12 8.27 -5.16
CA SER A 242 -7.04 7.47 -6.37
C SER A 242 -8.44 7.26 -6.95
N SER A 243 -8.55 7.34 -8.27
CA SER A 243 -9.73 6.85 -8.96
C SER A 243 -9.67 5.32 -8.98
N VAL A 244 -10.77 4.63 -8.69
CA VAL A 244 -10.85 3.16 -8.67
C VAL A 244 -12.11 2.72 -9.38
N GLN A 245 -12.02 1.60 -10.11
CA GLN A 245 -13.21 0.99 -10.69
C GLN A 245 -13.70 -0.09 -9.74
N LEU A 246 -14.89 0.09 -9.19
CA LEU A 246 -15.56 -0.92 -8.38
C LEU A 246 -16.50 -1.73 -9.28
N VAL A 247 -16.58 -3.04 -9.04
CA VAL A 247 -17.60 -3.90 -9.65
C VAL A 247 -18.59 -4.26 -8.56
N VAL A 248 -19.84 -3.81 -8.72
CA VAL A 248 -20.94 -4.06 -7.78
C VAL A 248 -22.09 -4.64 -8.58
N ASN A 249 -22.54 -5.86 -8.26
CA ASN A 249 -23.61 -6.54 -8.99
C ASN A 249 -23.39 -6.56 -10.52
N ASP A 250 -22.18 -6.89 -10.95
CA ASP A 250 -21.73 -6.88 -12.36
C ASP A 250 -21.69 -5.50 -13.06
N GLU A 251 -22.03 -4.41 -12.36
CA GLU A 251 -21.90 -3.05 -12.86
C GLU A 251 -20.56 -2.44 -12.47
N LYS A 252 -19.89 -1.82 -13.45
CA LYS A 252 -18.62 -1.12 -13.24
C LYS A 252 -18.88 0.34 -12.91
N ILE A 253 -18.51 0.76 -11.70
CA ILE A 253 -18.73 2.11 -11.20
C ILE A 253 -17.38 2.74 -10.89
N LEU A 254 -17.12 3.93 -11.44
CA LEU A 254 -15.91 4.70 -11.15
C LEU A 254 -16.11 5.48 -9.85
N ARG A 255 -15.18 5.33 -8.91
CA ARG A 255 -15.24 5.96 -7.58
C ARG A 255 -13.90 6.56 -7.19
N THR A 256 -13.96 7.53 -6.28
CA THR A 256 -12.76 8.04 -5.62
C THR A 256 -12.52 7.25 -4.34
N GLU A 257 -11.35 6.63 -4.27
CA GLU A 257 -10.77 6.11 -3.04
C GLU A 257 -9.98 7.21 -2.35
N VAL A 258 -10.24 7.38 -1.06
CA VAL A 258 -9.54 8.34 -0.21
C VAL A 258 -8.88 7.61 0.96
N ILE A 259 -7.56 7.70 1.03
CA ILE A 259 -6.77 7.18 2.14
C ILE A 259 -6.27 8.38 2.97
N GLN A 260 -6.75 8.48 4.20
CA GLN A 260 -6.34 9.49 5.16
C GLN A 260 -5.26 8.94 6.09
N CYS A 261 -4.10 9.58 6.13
CA CYS A 261 -3.04 9.28 7.07
C CYS A 261 -3.13 10.24 8.27
N LYS A 262 -3.34 9.69 9.47
CA LYS A 262 -3.43 10.47 10.71
C LYS A 262 -2.55 9.90 11.81
N VAL A 263 -1.48 10.62 12.12
CA VAL A 263 -0.74 10.47 13.37
C VAL A 263 -1.50 11.24 14.45
N LEU A 264 -2.04 10.52 15.44
CA LEU A 264 -2.77 11.12 16.56
C LEU A 264 -1.87 11.25 17.78
N GLU A 265 -1.99 12.36 18.51
CA GLU A 265 -1.45 12.49 19.86
C GLU A 265 -2.14 11.51 20.82
N ALA A 266 -3.45 11.33 20.64
CA ALA A 266 -4.22 10.35 21.38
C ALA A 266 -3.81 8.92 21.00
N LYS A 267 -3.45 8.10 21.99
CA LYS A 267 -3.08 6.69 21.79
C LYS A 267 -4.23 5.81 21.28
N ARG A 268 -5.47 6.34 21.25
CA ARG A 268 -6.68 5.59 20.92
C ARG A 268 -7.58 6.34 19.95
N MET A 269 -8.06 5.63 18.92
CA MET A 269 -9.05 6.08 17.94
C MET A 269 -10.47 5.78 18.42
N SER A 270 -11.31 6.80 18.54
CA SER A 270 -12.74 6.66 18.86
C SER A 270 -13.62 6.78 17.61
N LYS A 271 -14.89 6.33 17.70
CA LYS A 271 -15.87 6.49 16.62
C LYS A 271 -16.03 7.95 16.19
N SER A 272 -16.19 8.86 17.17
CA SER A 272 -16.36 10.29 16.90
C SER A 272 -15.15 10.87 16.14
N MET A 273 -13.93 10.46 16.50
CA MET A 273 -12.73 10.90 15.78
C MET A 273 -12.69 10.34 14.36
N TYR A 274 -13.06 9.06 14.18
CA TYR A 274 -13.17 8.46 12.85
C TYR A 274 -14.18 9.20 11.97
N ASP A 275 -15.39 9.45 12.49
CA ASP A 275 -16.47 10.12 11.77
C ASP A 275 -16.07 11.56 11.39
N GLN A 276 -15.33 12.26 12.26
CA GLN A 276 -14.79 13.60 11.98
C GLN A 276 -13.73 13.58 10.88
N GLU A 277 -12.79 12.62 10.91
CA GLU A 277 -11.79 12.51 9.85
C GLU A 277 -12.43 12.13 8.51
N ARG A 278 -13.39 11.19 8.53
CA ARG A 278 -14.17 10.83 7.34
C ARG A 278 -14.90 12.04 6.75
N ALA A 279 -15.59 12.83 7.58
CA ALA A 279 -16.35 13.99 7.12
C ALA A 279 -15.49 15.10 6.50
N LYS A 280 -14.19 15.17 6.85
CA LYS A 280 -13.24 16.11 6.23
C LYS A 280 -12.74 15.64 4.86
N SER A 281 -12.63 14.33 4.68
CA SER A 281 -11.94 13.72 3.54
C SER A 281 -12.90 13.22 2.45
N VAL A 282 -14.17 12.97 2.79
CA VAL A 282 -15.14 12.31 1.92
C VAL A 282 -16.27 13.27 1.55
N ASN A 283 -16.54 13.40 0.25
CA ASN A 283 -17.76 14.01 -0.29
C ASN A 283 -18.81 12.91 -0.57
N ALA A 284 -20.05 13.29 -0.91
CA ALA A 284 -21.13 12.33 -1.19
C ALA A 284 -20.81 11.31 -2.31
N SER A 285 -19.78 11.56 -3.13
CA SER A 285 -19.31 10.73 -4.24
C SER A 285 -18.08 9.85 -3.92
N SER A 286 -17.52 9.88 -2.70
CA SER A 286 -16.43 8.95 -2.33
C SER A 286 -17.00 7.68 -1.71
N ASP A 287 -16.84 6.56 -2.41
CA ASP A 287 -17.40 5.28 -1.99
C ASP A 287 -16.41 4.44 -1.17
N VAL A 288 -15.10 4.73 -1.25
CA VAL A 288 -14.07 4.02 -0.49
C VAL A 288 -13.24 4.99 0.35
N PHE A 289 -13.28 4.81 1.66
CA PHE A 289 -12.51 5.62 2.61
C PHE A 289 -11.71 4.75 3.55
N LEU A 290 -10.42 5.03 3.70
CA LEU A 290 -9.54 4.31 4.63
C LEU A 290 -8.82 5.28 5.53
N LEU A 291 -8.89 5.04 6.84
CA LEU A 291 -8.11 5.79 7.82
C LEU A 291 -6.90 4.96 8.28
N PHE A 292 -5.70 5.50 8.07
CA PHE A 292 -4.44 4.92 8.55
C PHE A 292 -3.96 5.66 9.77
N THR A 293 -3.72 4.93 10.86
CA THR A 293 -3.29 5.55 12.11
C THR A 293 -2.42 4.63 12.96
N PRO A 294 -1.38 5.15 13.65
CA PRO A 294 -0.65 4.37 14.65
C PRO A 294 -1.44 4.20 15.97
N ALA A 295 -2.54 4.93 16.15
CA ALA A 295 -3.40 4.80 17.33
C ALA A 295 -4.14 3.46 17.30
N ARG A 296 -4.33 2.84 18.47
CA ARG A 296 -5.16 1.63 18.58
C ARG A 296 -6.64 2.00 18.59
N VAL A 297 -7.54 1.12 18.17
CA VAL A 297 -8.98 1.40 18.34
C VAL A 297 -9.34 1.41 19.84
N ALA A 298 -10.08 2.43 20.28
CA ALA A 298 -10.44 2.65 21.69
C ALA A 298 -11.35 1.54 22.23
N THR A 299 -12.22 1.01 21.38
CA THR A 299 -13.13 -0.10 21.65
C THR A 299 -13.09 -1.08 20.48
N LYS A 300 -13.30 -2.37 20.72
CA LYS A 300 -13.33 -3.39 19.64
C LYS A 300 -14.58 -3.30 18.75
N THR A 301 -15.48 -2.35 19.00
CA THR A 301 -16.87 -2.42 18.55
C THR A 301 -17.43 -1.03 18.30
N PHE A 302 -17.00 -0.36 17.24
CA PHE A 302 -17.84 0.65 16.61
C PHE A 302 -17.97 0.37 15.11
N PHE A 303 -19.21 0.46 14.62
CA PHE A 303 -19.58 0.19 13.23
C PHE A 303 -18.96 1.22 12.29
N LEU A 304 -18.30 0.73 11.23
CA LEU A 304 -17.83 1.56 10.12
C LEU A 304 -18.87 1.50 8.99
N PRO A 305 -19.06 2.59 8.22
CA PRO A 305 -19.94 2.56 7.06
C PRO A 305 -19.46 1.57 5.97
N ALA A 306 -20.34 1.21 5.04
CA ALA A 306 -19.95 0.42 3.87
C ALA A 306 -18.88 1.14 3.04
N GLY A 307 -17.94 0.38 2.47
CA GLY A 307 -16.78 0.91 1.74
C GLY A 307 -15.76 1.67 2.60
N CYS A 308 -16.02 1.81 3.91
CA CYS A 308 -15.16 2.51 4.83
C CYS A 308 -14.37 1.53 5.69
N GLY A 309 -13.07 1.78 5.86
CA GLY A 309 -12.18 0.96 6.64
C GLY A 309 -11.19 1.75 7.48
N ILE A 310 -10.47 1.04 8.33
CA ILE A 310 -9.41 1.57 9.18
C ILE A 310 -8.25 0.56 9.26
N VAL A 311 -7.02 1.08 9.23
CA VAL A 311 -5.79 0.33 9.46
C VAL A 311 -5.09 0.94 10.66
N THR A 312 -5.03 0.19 11.77
CA THR A 312 -4.32 0.62 12.97
C THR A 312 -2.97 -0.07 13.11
N LYS A 313 -2.18 0.35 14.10
CA LYS A 313 -0.87 -0.25 14.41
C LYS A 313 -0.90 -1.77 14.52
N ASN A 314 -2.01 -2.36 14.98
CA ASN A 314 -2.12 -3.82 15.10
C ASN A 314 -2.21 -4.52 13.73
N GLU A 315 -2.74 -3.83 12.72
CA GLU A 315 -2.93 -4.37 11.37
C GLU A 315 -1.75 -4.05 10.44
N PHE A 316 -0.74 -3.29 10.90
CA PHE A 316 0.38 -2.86 10.06
C PHE A 316 1.18 -4.01 9.46
N GLY A 317 1.49 -5.06 10.22
CA GLY A 317 2.19 -6.23 9.69
C GLY A 317 1.39 -7.02 8.65
N GLN A 318 0.05 -6.93 8.71
CA GLN A 318 -0.81 -7.51 7.68
C GLN A 318 -0.88 -6.62 6.44
N TYR A 319 -1.03 -5.31 6.62
CA TYR A 319 -1.25 -4.38 5.51
C TYR A 319 0.04 -4.02 4.75
N PHE A 320 1.11 -3.72 5.49
CA PHE A 320 2.38 -3.26 4.93
C PHE A 320 3.34 -4.41 4.65
N GLY A 321 3.18 -5.56 5.34
CA GLY A 321 3.98 -6.75 5.15
C GLY A 321 5.48 -6.43 5.08
N PRO A 322 6.17 -6.66 3.94
CA PRO A 322 7.60 -6.35 3.78
C PRO A 322 8.01 -4.88 4.04
N PHE A 323 7.05 -3.94 4.05
CA PHE A 323 7.28 -2.52 4.28
C PHE A 323 7.03 -2.06 5.72
N GLU A 324 6.57 -2.95 6.62
CA GLU A 324 6.17 -2.59 8.00
C GLU A 324 7.26 -1.84 8.78
N SER A 325 8.52 -2.30 8.69
CA SER A 325 9.64 -1.66 9.40
C SER A 325 9.94 -0.24 8.91
N ARG A 326 9.68 0.07 7.63
CA ARG A 326 9.83 1.43 7.08
C ARG A 326 8.72 2.34 7.60
N VAL A 327 7.49 1.83 7.64
CA VAL A 327 6.36 2.53 8.26
C VAL A 327 6.68 2.85 9.71
N GLN A 328 7.14 1.88 10.50
CA GLN A 328 7.47 2.12 11.90
C GLN A 328 8.54 3.23 12.06
N ARG A 329 9.62 3.20 11.28
CA ARG A 329 10.65 4.24 11.31
C ARG A 329 10.13 5.63 10.94
N SER A 330 9.27 5.74 9.93
CA SER A 330 8.67 7.03 9.54
C SER A 330 7.85 7.67 10.66
N LEU A 331 7.14 6.85 11.44
CA LEU A 331 6.32 7.30 12.57
C LEU A 331 7.16 7.69 13.79
N GLU A 332 8.26 6.99 14.03
CA GLU A 332 9.24 7.34 15.09
C GLU A 332 9.93 8.68 14.78
N ALA A 333 10.36 8.88 13.53
CA ALA A 333 10.94 10.15 13.08
C ALA A 333 9.95 11.33 13.24
N SER A 334 8.68 11.11 12.88
CA SER A 334 7.63 12.12 13.02
C SER A 334 7.36 12.49 14.49
N SER A 335 7.38 11.51 15.40
CA SER A 335 7.17 11.73 16.83
C SER A 335 8.32 12.57 17.45
N SER A 336 9.57 12.30 17.04
CA SER A 336 10.73 13.08 17.50
C SER A 336 10.76 14.53 17.02
N THR A 337 10.04 14.82 15.93
CA THR A 337 9.93 16.18 15.37
C THR A 337 8.88 17.00 16.12
N ILE A 338 7.77 16.36 16.53
CA ILE A 338 6.71 16.98 17.35
C ILE A 338 7.29 17.38 18.73
N GLU A 339 8.04 16.49 19.37
CA GLU A 339 8.63 16.78 20.70
C GLU A 339 9.63 17.96 20.66
N LYS A 340 10.38 18.13 19.57
CA LYS A 340 11.31 19.27 19.41
C LYS A 340 10.59 20.59 19.16
N HIS A 341 9.49 20.57 18.42
CA HIS A 341 8.76 21.80 18.09
C HIS A 341 8.04 22.39 19.32
N ASP A 342 7.56 21.55 20.24
CA ASP A 342 6.98 21.99 21.51
C ASP A 342 8.03 22.60 22.46
N ASP A 343 9.23 22.03 22.46
CA ASP A 343 10.35 22.47 23.29
C ASP A 343 10.91 23.84 22.88
N ASP A 344 10.77 24.19 21.60
CA ASP A 344 11.13 25.50 21.05
C ASP A 344 10.02 26.54 21.24
N LEU A 345 8.74 26.13 21.25
CA LEU A 345 7.60 27.01 21.56
C LEU A 345 7.49 27.35 23.05
N LEU A 346 8.01 26.49 23.94
CA LEU A 346 8.09 26.77 25.38
C LEU A 346 9.29 27.64 25.77
N LYS A 347 10.23 27.88 24.84
CA LYS A 347 11.43 28.70 25.05
C LYS A 347 11.37 30.09 24.38
N ALA A 348 10.29 30.38 23.64
CA ALA A 348 9.99 31.70 23.06
C ALA A 348 8.94 32.42 23.89
#